data_AF-A0A8J4S9R0-F1
#
_entry.id   AF-A0A8J4S9R0-F1
#
_cell.length_a   1.000
_cell.length_b   1.000
_cell.length_c   1.000
_cell.angle_alpha   90.00
_cell.angle_beta   90.00
_cell.angle_gamma   90.00
#
_symmetry.space_group_name_H-M   'P 1'
#
loop_
_entity.id
_entity.type
_entity.pdbx_description
1 polymer ?
#
loop_
_entity_poly.entity_id
_entity_poly.type
_entity_poly.pdbx_seq_one_letter_code
_entity_poly.pdbx_strand_id
1 'polypeptide(L)'
;MSSCLNIQLPEHPTTVKDDSGGSSPSSPSNAPQPDGEHDIAAYMEIGSPYGFKHDVHIHYNFEEARFEGIPDNFAQYLLCTDWADTCSSIDPVGILNQHFKLSFRQVPRVAVPGYEERVPAVLVMLQQHFLAKKGFLMPHIFRESPSKDERDQAMKDIDRGAFRGAEHDVRVLADLIKVWFRELPMPILHEIPASELERLALAEDVEFQVLNLLGGLERCIILWLADLLVYVAEFQPQNHMGVDQLAIVIAPNLVRLETENPMVAVALSKAAVDLFRGVLRARFQRRQELQAAAAAEGDSAPIAPCV
;
A
#
# COMPACT_ATOMS: atom_id res chain seq x y z
N MET A 1 -2.30 -14.44 12.15
CA MET A 1 -3.37 -14.04 13.10
C MET A 1 -4.20 -12.97 12.43
N SER A 2 -5.43 -13.29 12.03
CA SER A 2 -6.30 -12.39 11.28
C SER A 2 -6.84 -11.30 12.19
N SER A 3 -6.62 -10.04 11.83
CA SER A 3 -7.23 -8.88 12.48
C SER A 3 -8.62 -8.63 11.88
N CYS A 4 -9.65 -9.27 12.44
CA CYS A 4 -11.04 -8.99 12.10
C CYS A 4 -11.45 -7.63 12.69
N LEU A 5 -12.05 -6.76 11.87
CA LEU A 5 -12.73 -5.56 12.36
C LEU A 5 -14.10 -5.98 12.91
N ASN A 6 -14.18 -6.18 14.22
CA ASN A 6 -15.43 -6.49 14.90
C ASN A 6 -16.16 -5.18 15.26
N ILE A 7 -17.10 -4.75 14.41
CA ILE A 7 -17.90 -3.55 14.66
C ILE A 7 -19.01 -3.90 15.66
N GLN A 8 -18.85 -3.44 16.91
CA GLN A 8 -19.85 -3.59 17.96
C GLN A 8 -20.87 -2.44 17.85
N LEU A 9 -22.13 -2.74 17.56
CA LEU A 9 -23.21 -1.75 17.52
C LEU A 9 -23.56 -1.25 18.95
N PRO A 10 -24.00 0.01 19.11
CA PRO A 10 -24.45 0.52 20.40
C PRO A 10 -25.83 -0.05 20.78
N GLU A 11 -26.00 -0.45 22.04
CA GLU A 11 -27.31 -0.87 22.56
C GLU A 11 -28.24 0.34 22.76
N HIS A 12 -29.45 0.27 22.20
CA HIS A 12 -30.51 1.25 22.46
C HIS A 12 -31.38 0.84 23.66
N PRO A 13 -31.90 1.81 24.43
CA PRO A 13 -32.58 1.55 25.69
C PRO A 13 -33.97 0.92 25.49
N THR A 14 -34.28 -0.09 26.30
CA THR A 14 -35.61 -0.71 26.38
C THR A 14 -36.66 0.29 26.85
N THR A 15 -37.60 0.63 25.97
CA THR A 15 -38.77 1.45 26.33
C THR A 15 -39.82 0.60 27.05
N VAL A 16 -40.15 0.99 28.27
CA VAL A 16 -41.22 0.38 29.07
C VAL A 16 -42.57 0.76 28.48
N LYS A 17 -43.45 -0.23 28.29
CA LYS A 17 -44.86 -0.02 27.93
C LYS A 17 -45.69 0.16 29.20
N ASP A 18 -46.31 1.32 29.35
CA ASP A 18 -47.47 1.50 30.25
C ASP A 18 -48.77 1.18 29.49
N ASP A 19 -49.62 0.36 30.09
CA ASP A 19 -50.94 0.00 29.56
C ASP A 19 -51.99 1.08 29.87
N SER A 20 -52.79 1.46 28.87
CA SER A 20 -54.09 2.12 29.03
C SER A 20 -54.91 1.96 27.75
N GLY A 21 -56.07 1.29 27.85
CA GLY A 21 -56.82 0.80 26.68
C GLY A 21 -57.85 1.77 26.07
N GLY A 22 -58.43 1.39 24.92
CA GLY A 22 -59.60 2.10 24.37
C GLY A 22 -59.96 1.85 22.90
N SER A 23 -60.71 0.79 22.62
CA SER A 23 -61.73 0.68 21.55
C SER A 23 -61.36 0.70 20.05
N SER A 24 -62.04 -0.17 19.30
CA SER A 24 -62.04 -0.32 17.83
C SER A 24 -63.31 0.29 17.18
N PRO A 25 -63.60 0.11 15.87
CA PRO A 25 -62.81 0.49 14.69
C PRO A 25 -63.62 1.35 13.69
N SER A 26 -62.96 2.09 12.79
CA SER A 26 -63.63 2.71 11.62
C SER A 26 -62.66 2.95 10.44
N SER A 27 -63.14 2.72 9.23
CA SER A 27 -62.53 3.04 7.92
C SER A 27 -63.69 3.43 6.97
N PRO A 28 -63.49 3.97 5.75
CA PRO A 28 -62.23 4.12 4.97
C PRO A 28 -62.08 5.47 4.20
N SER A 29 -61.15 5.49 3.23
CA SER A 29 -60.95 6.47 2.12
C SER A 29 -60.09 7.70 2.47
N ASN A 30 -58.99 8.03 1.76
CA ASN A 30 -58.86 8.15 0.30
C ASN A 30 -57.38 8.31 -0.17
N ALA A 31 -57.04 7.79 -1.36
CA ALA A 31 -55.86 8.11 -2.23
C ALA A 31 -54.40 7.97 -1.71
N PRO A 32 -53.40 7.73 -2.60
CA PRO A 32 -52.01 7.45 -2.21
C PRO A 32 -51.08 8.67 -2.18
N GLN A 33 -50.23 8.76 -1.16
CA GLN A 33 -49.01 9.60 -1.15
C GLN A 33 -47.76 8.72 -1.34
N PRO A 34 -46.74 9.16 -2.11
CA PRO A 34 -45.52 8.40 -2.36
C PRO A 34 -44.43 8.72 -1.32
N ASP A 35 -44.76 8.62 -0.03
CA ASP A 35 -43.83 8.93 1.05
C ASP A 35 -43.08 7.65 1.45
N GLY A 36 -42.08 7.31 0.63
CA GLY A 36 -41.25 6.12 0.75
C GLY A 36 -39.82 6.44 1.18
N GLU A 37 -39.64 6.88 2.42
CA GLU A 37 -38.36 6.68 3.12
C GLU A 37 -38.17 5.16 3.26
N HIS A 38 -37.43 4.57 2.33
CA HIS A 38 -37.02 3.17 2.44
C HIS A 38 -35.96 3.05 3.53
N ASP A 39 -36.42 2.85 4.76
CA ASP A 39 -35.59 2.52 5.89
C ASP A 39 -34.86 1.18 5.65
N ILE A 40 -33.63 1.28 5.15
CA ILE A 40 -32.80 0.13 4.81
C ILE A 40 -32.25 -0.61 6.03
N ALA A 41 -32.49 -0.14 7.27
CA ALA A 41 -32.28 -0.97 8.46
C ALA A 41 -33.12 -2.26 8.36
N ALA A 42 -34.34 -2.15 7.84
CA ALA A 42 -35.23 -3.29 7.57
C ALA A 42 -34.71 -4.25 6.47
N TYR A 43 -33.75 -3.83 5.63
CA TYR A 43 -33.10 -4.72 4.66
C TYR A 43 -31.95 -5.54 5.26
N MET A 44 -31.42 -5.15 6.41
CA MET A 44 -30.55 -6.01 7.23
C MET A 44 -31.36 -6.91 8.18
N GLU A 45 -32.58 -6.51 8.53
CA GLU A 45 -33.58 -7.36 9.21
C GLU A 45 -34.44 -8.21 8.25
N ILE A 46 -33.79 -9.20 7.64
CA ILE A 46 -34.29 -10.58 7.44
C ILE A 46 -35.81 -10.75 7.16
N GLY A 47 -36.15 -11.27 5.98
CA GLY A 47 -37.49 -11.76 5.69
C GLY A 47 -37.96 -12.87 6.65
N SER A 48 -39.03 -12.60 7.41
CA SER A 48 -39.79 -13.62 8.18
C SER A 48 -40.21 -14.78 7.25
N PRO A 49 -40.10 -16.06 7.68
CA PRO A 49 -40.16 -16.50 9.08
C PRO A 49 -38.87 -17.11 9.65
N TYR A 50 -37.71 -16.97 9.00
CA TYR A 50 -36.45 -17.57 9.46
C TYR A 50 -35.39 -16.49 9.73
N GLY A 51 -34.99 -16.33 10.99
CA GLY A 51 -33.99 -15.36 11.45
C GLY A 51 -32.56 -15.64 10.99
N PHE A 52 -32.29 -15.51 9.68
CA PHE A 52 -30.97 -15.60 9.07
C PHE A 52 -30.19 -14.28 9.15
N LYS A 53 -29.36 -14.13 10.18
CA LYS A 53 -28.34 -13.08 10.22
C LYS A 53 -27.29 -13.36 9.13
N HIS A 54 -27.07 -12.40 8.23
CA HIS A 54 -25.98 -12.47 7.25
C HIS A 54 -24.71 -11.95 7.91
N ASP A 55 -23.82 -12.85 8.34
CA ASP A 55 -22.50 -12.47 8.84
C ASP A 55 -21.59 -12.06 7.66
N VAL A 56 -21.41 -10.74 7.49
CA VAL A 56 -20.56 -10.15 6.44
C VAL A 56 -19.09 -10.28 6.82
N HIS A 57 -18.39 -11.23 6.21
CA HIS A 57 -16.97 -11.51 6.46
C HIS A 57 -16.05 -10.76 5.48
N ILE A 58 -15.97 -9.43 5.61
CA ILE A 58 -14.93 -8.64 4.95
C ILE A 58 -13.58 -8.97 5.61
N HIS A 59 -12.60 -9.35 4.79
CA HIS A 59 -11.23 -9.63 5.25
C HIS A 59 -10.21 -9.07 4.25
N TYR A 60 -8.98 -8.85 4.71
CA TYR A 60 -7.90 -8.37 3.85
C TYR A 60 -7.06 -9.54 3.34
N ASN A 61 -7.04 -9.74 2.02
CA ASN A 61 -6.14 -10.64 1.33
C ASN A 61 -4.77 -9.95 1.19
N PHE A 62 -3.78 -10.43 1.94
CA PHE A 62 -2.42 -9.86 1.95
C PHE A 62 -1.57 -10.28 0.74
N GLU A 63 -1.89 -11.38 0.06
CA GLU A 63 -1.18 -11.83 -1.14
C GLU A 63 -1.53 -10.95 -2.34
N GLU A 64 -2.82 -10.61 -2.45
CA GLU A 64 -3.38 -9.81 -3.53
C GLU A 64 -3.56 -8.32 -3.17
N ALA A 65 -3.16 -7.96 -1.95
CA ALA A 65 -3.25 -6.64 -1.33
C ALA A 65 -4.62 -5.93 -1.52
N ARG A 66 -5.72 -6.61 -1.19
CA ARG A 66 -7.09 -6.06 -1.31
C ARG A 66 -8.02 -6.58 -0.24
N PHE A 67 -9.12 -5.88 0.01
CA PHE A 67 -10.26 -6.39 0.77
C PHE A 67 -11.13 -7.29 -0.10
N GLU A 68 -11.49 -8.46 0.45
CA GLU A 68 -12.35 -9.46 -0.17
C GLU A 68 -13.56 -9.76 0.73
N GLY A 69 -14.65 -10.26 0.13
CA GLY A 69 -15.93 -10.46 0.83
C GLY A 69 -16.74 -9.17 1.04
N ILE A 70 -16.45 -8.12 0.27
CA ILE A 70 -17.21 -6.86 0.25
C ILE A 70 -18.58 -7.12 -0.39
N PRO A 71 -19.72 -6.89 0.31
CA PRO A 71 -21.05 -7.00 -0.29
C PRO A 71 -21.29 -5.99 -1.41
N ASP A 72 -22.09 -6.35 -2.43
CA ASP A 72 -22.46 -5.44 -3.53
C ASP A 72 -23.15 -4.16 -3.04
N ASN A 73 -23.89 -4.24 -1.93
CA ASN A 73 -24.55 -3.10 -1.28
C ASN A 73 -23.67 -2.36 -0.25
N PHE A 74 -22.40 -2.75 -0.05
CA PHE A 74 -21.51 -2.07 0.91
C PHE A 74 -21.29 -0.59 0.58
N ALA A 75 -21.31 -0.28 -0.72
CA ALA A 75 -21.30 1.09 -1.23
C ALA A 75 -22.50 1.94 -0.78
N GLN A 76 -23.63 1.31 -0.45
CA GLN A 76 -24.89 1.92 0.02
C GLN A 76 -25.05 1.86 1.56
N TYR A 77 -24.25 1.03 2.25
CA TYR A 77 -24.12 1.07 3.72
C TYR A 77 -23.22 2.23 4.16
N LEU A 78 -22.06 2.32 3.50
CA LEU A 78 -21.41 3.60 3.29
C LEU A 78 -22.37 4.46 2.40
N LEU A 79 -22.24 5.79 2.30
CA LEU A 79 -23.27 6.72 1.77
C LEU A 79 -24.55 6.87 2.63
N CYS A 80 -24.93 5.88 3.45
CA CYS A 80 -26.00 6.03 4.46
C CYS A 80 -25.49 6.34 5.88
N THR A 81 -24.17 6.31 6.09
CA THR A 81 -23.49 6.92 7.24
C THR A 81 -22.98 8.33 6.90
N ASP A 82 -23.01 9.27 7.86
CA ASP A 82 -22.74 10.73 7.77
C ASP A 82 -21.47 11.23 7.03
N TRP A 83 -20.63 10.36 6.47
CA TRP A 83 -19.53 10.79 5.57
C TRP A 83 -20.03 11.30 4.21
N ALA A 84 -21.25 10.93 3.82
CA ALA A 84 -21.79 11.09 2.47
C ALA A 84 -21.94 12.55 1.98
N ASP A 85 -22.31 13.46 2.88
CA ASP A 85 -22.71 14.84 2.58
C ASP A 85 -21.63 15.70 1.91
N THR A 86 -20.39 15.22 1.85
CA THR A 86 -19.25 16.00 1.35
C THR A 86 -18.92 15.74 -0.13
N CYS A 87 -19.30 14.60 -0.73
CA CYS A 87 -18.73 14.19 -2.03
C CYS A 87 -19.63 13.30 -2.92
N SER A 88 -20.28 13.90 -3.92
CA SER A 88 -21.21 13.25 -4.88
C SER A 88 -20.54 12.36 -5.96
N SER A 89 -19.30 11.90 -5.76
CA SER A 89 -18.51 11.17 -6.78
C SER A 89 -17.66 10.04 -6.21
N ILE A 90 -18.00 9.52 -5.02
CA ILE A 90 -17.19 8.51 -4.35
C ILE A 90 -17.48 7.10 -4.89
N ASP A 91 -16.40 6.39 -5.20
CA ASP A 91 -16.31 4.94 -5.43
C ASP A 91 -15.95 4.29 -4.08
N PRO A 92 -16.91 3.72 -3.31
CA PRO A 92 -16.62 3.31 -1.93
C PRO A 92 -15.69 2.10 -1.83
N VAL A 93 -15.67 1.25 -2.87
CA VAL A 93 -14.70 0.16 -3.01
C VAL A 93 -13.30 0.72 -3.32
N GLY A 94 -13.24 1.79 -4.12
CA GLY A 94 -12.04 2.58 -4.35
C GLY A 94 -11.49 3.29 -3.10
N ILE A 95 -12.33 3.68 -2.14
CA ILE A 95 -11.84 4.19 -0.83
C ILE A 95 -11.24 3.05 0.00
N LEU A 96 -11.92 1.92 0.09
CA LEU A 96 -11.49 0.81 0.95
C LEU A 96 -10.17 0.17 0.48
N ASN A 97 -9.95 0.08 -0.83
CA ASN A 97 -8.74 -0.48 -1.42
C ASN A 97 -7.70 0.57 -1.82
N GLN A 98 -7.86 1.84 -1.45
CA GLN A 98 -6.89 2.87 -1.82
C GLN A 98 -5.51 2.55 -1.24
N HIS A 99 -4.49 2.55 -2.09
CA HIS A 99 -3.10 2.24 -1.75
C HIS A 99 -2.12 3.33 -2.18
N PHE A 100 -2.43 4.08 -3.25
CA PHE A 100 -1.66 5.23 -3.70
C PHE A 100 -2.16 6.53 -3.07
N LYS A 101 -1.28 7.53 -2.96
CA LYS A 101 -1.57 8.87 -2.38
C LYS A 101 -2.01 8.85 -0.91
N LEU A 102 -1.82 7.73 -0.21
CA LEU A 102 -1.96 7.62 1.24
C LEU A 102 -0.58 7.64 1.92
N SER A 103 -0.55 7.97 3.21
CA SER A 103 0.64 7.71 4.02
C SER A 103 0.87 6.20 4.12
N PHE A 104 2.14 5.79 4.07
CA PHE A 104 2.57 4.41 4.34
C PHE A 104 2.17 3.88 5.73
N ARG A 105 1.74 4.77 6.64
CA ARG A 105 1.17 4.44 7.95
C ARG A 105 -0.31 4.02 7.89
N GLN A 106 -1.05 4.50 6.89
CA GLN A 106 -2.49 4.28 6.70
C GLN A 106 -2.81 3.01 5.90
N VAL A 107 -1.93 2.59 4.98
CA VAL A 107 -2.13 1.38 4.18
C VAL A 107 -2.00 0.10 5.03
N PRO A 108 -2.73 -0.98 4.69
CA PRO A 108 -2.50 -2.32 5.23
C PRO A 108 -1.03 -2.79 5.09
N ARG A 109 -0.52 -3.42 6.14
CA ARG A 109 0.88 -3.86 6.26
C ARG A 109 0.99 -5.30 6.74
N VAL A 110 1.87 -6.08 6.11
CA VAL A 110 2.13 -7.51 6.37
C VAL A 110 3.49 -7.70 7.03
N ALA A 111 3.61 -8.71 7.90
CA ALA A 111 4.90 -9.08 8.46
C ALA A 111 5.73 -9.84 7.39
N VAL A 112 6.96 -9.41 7.18
CA VAL A 112 7.89 -10.03 6.21
C VAL A 112 9.12 -10.51 7.00
N PRO A 113 9.56 -11.78 6.86
CA PRO A 113 10.76 -12.26 7.52
C PRO A 113 11.99 -11.40 7.17
N GLY A 114 12.83 -11.12 8.18
CA GLY A 114 13.99 -10.22 8.06
C GLY A 114 13.74 -8.79 8.56
N TYR A 115 12.49 -8.34 8.68
CA TYR A 115 12.17 -6.97 9.11
C TYR A 115 11.47 -6.93 10.47
N GLU A 116 11.80 -5.91 11.28
CA GLU A 116 11.22 -5.68 12.61
C GLU A 116 9.78 -5.14 12.53
N GLU A 117 9.49 -4.34 11.51
CA GLU A 117 8.20 -3.70 11.26
C GLU A 117 7.48 -4.29 10.05
N ARG A 118 6.15 -4.11 10.01
CA ARG A 118 5.34 -4.61 8.90
C ARG A 118 5.49 -3.73 7.65
N VAL A 119 5.72 -4.35 6.50
CA VAL A 119 5.88 -3.71 5.18
C VAL A 119 4.50 -3.52 4.52
N PRO A 120 4.24 -2.41 3.79
CA PRO A 120 3.02 -2.22 3.00
C PRO A 120 2.69 -3.41 2.11
N ALA A 121 1.48 -3.97 2.25
CA ALA A 121 1.09 -5.20 1.56
C ALA A 121 1.12 -5.04 0.03
N VAL A 122 0.74 -3.86 -0.47
CA VAL A 122 0.81 -3.51 -1.90
C VAL A 122 2.22 -3.60 -2.47
N LEU A 123 3.25 -3.21 -1.70
CA LEU A 123 4.65 -3.33 -2.12
C LEU A 123 5.09 -4.80 -2.20
N VAL A 124 4.70 -5.60 -1.20
CA VAL A 124 5.01 -7.03 -1.14
C VAL A 124 4.34 -7.80 -2.30
N MET A 125 3.07 -7.51 -2.58
CA MET A 125 2.32 -8.07 -3.72
C MET A 125 2.96 -7.69 -5.07
N LEU A 126 3.33 -6.43 -5.27
CA LEU A 126 4.05 -5.99 -6.48
C LEU A 126 5.41 -6.69 -6.63
N GLN A 127 6.16 -6.86 -5.54
CA GLN A 127 7.42 -7.61 -5.52
C GLN A 127 7.21 -9.09 -5.85
N GLN A 128 6.18 -9.75 -5.30
CA GLN A 128 5.89 -11.15 -5.59
C GLN A 128 5.61 -11.37 -7.08
N HIS A 129 4.76 -10.55 -7.70
CA HIS A 129 4.52 -10.62 -9.15
C HIS A 129 5.78 -10.30 -9.97
N PHE A 130 6.59 -9.32 -9.55
CA PHE A 130 7.84 -8.95 -10.21
C PHE A 130 8.85 -10.11 -10.20
N LEU A 131 9.02 -10.79 -9.06
CA LEU A 131 9.92 -11.93 -8.89
C LEU A 131 9.42 -13.16 -9.65
N ALA A 132 8.11 -13.45 -9.59
CA ALA A 132 7.48 -14.55 -10.34
C ALA A 132 7.70 -14.41 -11.86
N LYS A 133 7.68 -13.16 -12.36
CA LYS A 133 7.96 -12.82 -13.78
C LYS A 133 9.45 -12.68 -14.10
N LYS A 134 10.35 -12.99 -13.15
CA LYS A 134 11.81 -12.83 -13.27
C LYS A 134 12.23 -11.42 -13.72
N GLY A 135 11.55 -10.38 -13.22
CA GLY A 135 11.81 -8.98 -13.57
C GLY A 135 13.25 -8.53 -13.35
N PHE A 136 13.93 -9.15 -12.38
CA PHE A 136 15.36 -8.95 -12.12
C PHE A 136 16.28 -9.36 -13.30
N LEU A 137 15.81 -10.12 -14.29
CA LEU A 137 16.56 -10.43 -15.52
C LEU A 137 16.22 -9.49 -16.69
N MET A 138 15.21 -8.63 -16.57
CA MET A 138 14.74 -7.80 -17.68
C MET A 138 15.73 -6.65 -17.98
N PRO A 139 16.24 -6.50 -19.22
CA PRO A 139 17.11 -5.39 -19.59
C PRO A 139 16.50 -4.03 -19.24
N HIS A 140 17.33 -3.18 -18.63
CA HIS A 140 17.00 -1.80 -18.24
C HIS A 140 15.75 -1.64 -17.35
N ILE A 141 15.43 -2.67 -16.56
CA ILE A 141 14.34 -2.63 -15.58
C ILE A 141 14.48 -1.45 -14.59
N PHE A 142 13.36 -0.90 -14.14
CA PHE A 142 13.23 0.40 -13.43
C PHE A 142 13.66 1.65 -14.21
N ARG A 143 14.61 1.57 -15.16
CA ARG A 143 15.04 2.70 -16.00
C ARG A 143 14.06 2.97 -17.14
N GLU A 144 13.65 1.94 -17.87
CA GLU A 144 12.61 2.05 -18.89
C GLU A 144 11.23 2.23 -18.22
N SER A 145 10.45 3.20 -18.70
CA SER A 145 9.07 3.39 -18.25
C SER A 145 8.11 2.66 -19.19
N PRO A 146 7.05 2.02 -18.67
CA PRO A 146 5.98 1.42 -19.47
C PRO A 146 5.10 2.51 -20.11
N SER A 147 4.05 2.10 -20.82
CA SER A 147 3.01 3.03 -21.26
C SER A 147 2.41 3.77 -20.05
N LYS A 148 2.24 5.10 -20.17
CA LYS A 148 1.58 5.90 -19.13
C LYS A 148 0.18 5.39 -18.86
N ASP A 149 -0.60 5.11 -19.90
CA ASP A 149 -2.00 4.72 -19.76
C ASP A 149 -2.14 3.33 -19.12
N GLU A 150 -1.25 2.40 -19.46
CA GLU A 150 -1.19 1.06 -18.85
C GLU A 150 -0.88 1.14 -17.35
N ARG A 151 0.08 1.99 -16.97
CA ARG A 151 0.50 2.20 -15.59
C ARG A 151 -0.54 2.98 -14.77
N ASP A 152 -1.14 4.01 -15.35
CA ASP A 152 -2.23 4.78 -14.73
C ASP A 152 -3.52 3.95 -14.61
N GLN A 153 -3.73 2.96 -15.48
CA GLN A 153 -4.83 2.00 -15.36
C GLN A 153 -4.54 0.97 -14.26
N ALA A 154 -3.38 0.33 -14.29
CA ALA A 154 -2.95 -0.63 -13.26
C ALA A 154 -2.98 -0.05 -11.83
N MET A 155 -2.62 1.22 -11.69
CA MET A 155 -2.73 1.97 -10.43
C MET A 155 -4.19 2.08 -9.95
N LYS A 156 -5.13 2.46 -10.82
CA LYS A 156 -6.58 2.50 -10.48
C LYS A 156 -7.12 1.12 -10.12
N ASP A 157 -6.63 0.08 -10.79
CA ASP A 157 -7.06 -1.29 -10.52
C ASP A 157 -6.55 -1.77 -9.15
N ILE A 158 -5.36 -1.33 -8.70
CA ILE A 158 -4.90 -1.54 -7.32
C ILE A 158 -5.78 -0.78 -6.34
N ASP A 159 -5.99 0.53 -6.53
CA ASP A 159 -6.80 1.36 -5.64
C ASP A 159 -8.27 0.87 -5.54
N ARG A 160 -8.74 0.02 -6.47
CA ARG A 160 -10.07 -0.60 -6.48
C ARG A 160 -10.10 -2.07 -6.05
N GLY A 161 -8.97 -2.70 -5.75
CA GLY A 161 -8.88 -4.14 -5.49
C GLY A 161 -9.16 -5.03 -6.73
N ALA A 162 -9.17 -4.42 -7.93
CA ALA A 162 -9.40 -5.09 -9.21
C ALA A 162 -8.10 -5.59 -9.89
N PHE A 163 -6.93 -5.22 -9.36
CA PHE A 163 -5.62 -5.52 -9.95
C PHE A 163 -5.40 -7.02 -10.19
N ARG A 164 -4.75 -7.34 -11.32
CA ARG A 164 -4.36 -8.70 -11.72
C ARG A 164 -2.90 -8.71 -12.12
N GLY A 165 -1.98 -8.68 -11.15
CA GLY A 165 -0.54 -8.54 -11.39
C GLY A 165 0.07 -9.63 -12.28
N ALA A 166 -0.60 -10.78 -12.43
CA ALA A 166 -0.26 -11.83 -13.41
C ALA A 166 -0.40 -11.38 -14.89
N GLU A 167 -1.20 -10.36 -15.20
CA GLU A 167 -1.51 -9.94 -16.58
C GLU A 167 -0.63 -8.79 -17.10
N HIS A 168 -0.11 -7.91 -16.22
CA HIS A 168 0.66 -6.72 -16.62
C HIS A 168 2.14 -6.97 -16.99
N ASP A 169 2.76 -6.15 -17.84
CA ASP A 169 4.20 -6.27 -18.11
C ASP A 169 5.05 -6.02 -16.84
N VAL A 170 6.22 -6.64 -16.75
CA VAL A 170 7.08 -6.51 -15.56
C VAL A 170 7.66 -5.10 -15.39
N ARG A 171 7.74 -4.30 -16.45
CA ARG A 171 8.04 -2.86 -16.38
C ARG A 171 6.92 -2.07 -15.70
N VAL A 172 5.66 -2.49 -15.83
CA VAL A 172 4.53 -1.88 -15.11
C VAL A 172 4.69 -2.13 -13.61
N LEU A 173 4.98 -3.37 -13.21
CA LEU A 173 5.23 -3.71 -11.80
C LEU A 173 6.39 -2.90 -11.21
N ALA A 174 7.49 -2.78 -11.95
CA ALA A 174 8.64 -1.97 -11.56
C ALA A 174 8.34 -0.46 -11.49
N ASP A 175 7.51 0.07 -12.40
CA ASP A 175 7.10 1.47 -12.36
C ASP A 175 6.11 1.76 -11.23
N LEU A 176 5.15 0.86 -10.96
CA LEU A 176 4.20 0.99 -9.85
C LEU A 176 4.91 1.05 -8.49
N ILE A 177 5.97 0.26 -8.28
CA ILE A 177 6.81 0.36 -7.06
C ILE A 177 7.40 1.78 -6.93
N LYS A 178 8.00 2.33 -8.00
CA LYS A 178 8.51 3.71 -8.00
C LYS A 178 7.40 4.75 -7.76
N VAL A 179 6.25 4.58 -8.43
CA VAL A 179 5.10 5.50 -8.35
C VAL A 179 4.56 5.54 -6.93
N TRP A 180 4.47 4.39 -6.25
CA TRP A 180 3.95 4.31 -4.90
C TRP A 180 4.75 5.20 -3.92
N PHE A 181 6.09 5.15 -3.99
CA PHE A 181 6.94 6.06 -3.21
C PHE A 181 6.80 7.53 -3.63
N ARG A 182 6.73 7.79 -4.94
CA ARG A 182 6.67 9.15 -5.49
C ARG A 182 5.36 9.88 -5.14
N GLU A 183 4.26 9.14 -5.03
CA GLU A 183 2.94 9.67 -4.72
C GLU A 183 2.61 9.75 -3.23
N LEU A 184 3.53 9.37 -2.33
CA LEU A 184 3.33 9.56 -0.89
C LEU A 184 3.05 11.04 -0.56
N PRO A 185 2.05 11.35 0.30
CA PRO A 185 1.74 12.72 0.75
C PRO A 185 2.93 13.45 1.39
N MET A 186 3.86 12.69 1.96
CA MET A 186 5.19 13.12 2.39
C MET A 186 6.20 12.07 1.87
N PRO A 187 7.23 12.46 1.08
CA PRO A 187 8.21 11.51 0.56
C PRO A 187 9.01 10.87 1.70
N ILE A 188 9.33 9.59 1.58
CA ILE A 188 9.91 8.82 2.69
C ILE A 188 11.28 9.36 3.19
N LEU A 189 12.08 10.00 2.34
CA LEU A 189 13.34 10.64 2.78
C LEU A 189 13.14 12.05 3.35
N HIS A 190 11.92 12.62 3.34
CA HIS A 190 11.62 13.88 4.04
C HIS A 190 11.40 13.69 5.54
N GLU A 191 11.30 12.44 6.00
CA GLU A 191 11.43 12.07 7.42
C GLU A 191 12.85 12.37 7.95
N ILE A 192 13.83 12.57 7.06
CA ILE A 192 15.16 13.09 7.37
C ILE A 192 15.17 14.61 7.13
N PRO A 193 15.61 15.44 8.09
CA PRO A 193 15.75 16.88 7.88
C PRO A 193 16.68 17.22 6.71
N ALA A 194 16.32 18.22 5.89
CA ALA A 194 17.10 18.59 4.70
C ALA A 194 18.57 18.93 4.98
N SER A 195 18.86 19.53 6.15
CA SER A 195 20.24 19.81 6.61
C SER A 195 21.05 18.55 6.89
N GLU A 196 20.39 17.47 7.35
CA GLU A 196 21.04 16.17 7.54
C GLU A 196 21.23 15.46 6.20
N LEU A 197 20.30 15.60 5.24
CA LEU A 197 20.39 14.96 3.93
C LEU A 197 21.71 15.28 3.19
N GLU A 198 22.12 16.55 3.16
CA GLU A 198 23.38 16.99 2.55
C GLU A 198 24.61 16.51 3.35
N ARG A 199 24.53 16.51 4.68
CA ARG A 199 25.61 16.03 5.56
C ARG A 199 25.85 14.52 5.41
N LEU A 200 24.77 13.75 5.35
CA LEU A 200 24.79 12.28 5.22
C LEU A 200 25.33 11.82 3.87
N ALA A 201 25.06 12.57 2.80
CA ALA A 201 25.59 12.28 1.46
C ALA A 201 27.13 12.32 1.38
N LEU A 202 27.80 12.89 2.40
CA LEU A 202 29.26 12.98 2.53
C LEU A 202 29.84 12.07 3.63
N ALA A 203 29.02 11.30 4.34
CA ALA A 203 29.46 10.40 5.39
C ALA A 203 30.11 9.11 4.83
N GLU A 204 30.94 8.45 5.63
CA GLU A 204 31.44 7.10 5.31
C GLU A 204 30.39 6.05 5.69
N ASP A 205 29.90 6.07 6.95
CA ASP A 205 28.84 5.19 7.46
C ASP A 205 27.42 5.68 7.08
N VAL A 206 27.19 5.95 5.79
CA VAL A 206 25.91 6.53 5.29
C VAL A 206 24.71 5.69 5.73
N GLU A 207 24.74 4.38 5.52
CA GLU A 207 23.64 3.49 5.86
C GLU A 207 23.28 3.58 7.35
N PHE A 208 24.26 3.35 8.23
CA PHE A 208 24.03 3.38 9.68
C PHE A 208 23.46 4.72 10.15
N GLN A 209 23.96 5.85 9.65
CA GLN A 209 23.45 7.16 10.05
C GLN A 209 22.05 7.44 9.50
N VAL A 210 21.76 7.08 8.25
CA VAL A 210 20.43 7.22 7.63
C VAL A 210 19.39 6.39 8.39
N LEU A 211 19.68 5.11 8.65
CA LEU A 211 18.76 4.19 9.30
C LEU A 211 18.52 4.50 10.78
N ASN A 212 19.41 5.25 11.43
CA ASN A 212 19.23 5.76 12.80
C ASN A 212 18.42 7.06 12.89
N LEU A 213 18.36 7.85 11.81
CA LEU A 213 17.52 9.05 11.74
C LEU A 213 16.07 8.72 11.35
N LEU A 214 15.87 7.62 10.63
CA LEU A 214 14.54 7.10 10.29
C LEU A 214 13.89 6.37 11.47
N GLY A 215 12.56 6.51 11.58
CA GLY A 215 11.74 5.66 12.44
C GLY A 215 11.78 4.19 12.00
N GLY A 216 11.37 3.27 12.89
CA GLY A 216 11.45 1.82 12.63
C GLY A 216 10.69 1.38 11.37
N LEU A 217 9.54 1.99 11.10
CA LEU A 217 8.71 1.69 9.93
C LEU A 217 9.34 2.20 8.64
N GLU A 218 9.78 3.45 8.64
CA GLU A 218 10.49 4.10 7.53
C GLU A 218 11.75 3.31 7.16
N ARG A 219 12.55 2.94 8.18
CA ARG A 219 13.72 2.08 8.07
C ARG A 219 13.38 0.75 7.40
N CYS A 220 12.35 0.04 7.88
CA CYS A 220 12.00 -1.26 7.30
C CYS A 220 11.49 -1.15 5.84
N ILE A 221 10.77 -0.09 5.49
CA ILE A 221 10.33 0.15 4.11
C ILE A 221 11.53 0.48 3.19
N ILE A 222 12.48 1.30 3.66
CA ILE A 222 13.72 1.61 2.91
C ILE A 222 14.60 0.37 2.76
N LEU A 223 14.77 -0.44 3.81
CA LEU A 223 15.53 -1.69 3.77
C LEU A 223 14.89 -2.70 2.81
N TRP A 224 13.57 -2.89 2.87
CA TRP A 224 12.83 -3.74 1.93
C TRP A 224 13.03 -3.31 0.47
N LEU A 225 12.98 -1.99 0.20
CA LEU A 225 13.23 -1.46 -1.14
C LEU A 225 14.69 -1.69 -1.55
N ALA A 226 15.64 -1.43 -0.64
CA ALA A 226 17.06 -1.64 -0.89
C ALA A 226 17.35 -3.10 -1.25
N ASP A 227 16.76 -4.04 -0.52
CA ASP A 227 16.90 -5.49 -0.71
C ASP A 227 16.42 -5.98 -2.07
N LEU A 228 15.24 -5.52 -2.50
CA LEU A 228 14.74 -5.78 -3.84
C LEU A 228 15.70 -5.24 -4.92
N LEU A 229 16.29 -4.07 -4.71
CA LEU A 229 17.19 -3.44 -5.67
C LEU A 229 18.58 -4.08 -5.69
N VAL A 230 19.15 -4.46 -4.54
CA VAL A 230 20.44 -5.17 -4.51
C VAL A 230 20.30 -6.57 -5.10
N TYR A 231 19.16 -7.25 -4.90
CA TYR A 231 18.85 -8.50 -5.60
C TYR A 231 18.82 -8.30 -7.13
N VAL A 232 18.24 -7.21 -7.63
CA VAL A 232 18.28 -6.87 -9.06
C VAL A 232 19.72 -6.57 -9.52
N ALA A 233 20.54 -5.89 -8.70
CA ALA A 233 21.92 -5.57 -9.03
C ALA A 233 22.82 -6.81 -9.19
N GLU A 234 22.51 -7.95 -8.54
CA GLU A 234 23.24 -9.22 -8.73
C GLU A 234 23.19 -9.71 -10.19
N PHE A 235 22.13 -9.36 -10.91
CA PHE A 235 21.92 -9.72 -12.32
C PHE A 235 22.30 -8.59 -13.29
N GLN A 236 23.15 -7.64 -12.85
CA GLN A 236 23.70 -6.57 -13.70
C GLN A 236 24.26 -7.07 -15.06
N PRO A 237 24.92 -8.25 -15.18
CA PRO A 237 25.39 -8.75 -16.47
C PRO A 237 24.26 -9.02 -17.48
N GLN A 238 23.03 -9.31 -17.02
CA GLN A 238 21.86 -9.57 -17.87
C GLN A 238 20.96 -8.35 -18.01
N ASN A 239 20.68 -7.64 -16.90
CA ASN A 239 19.72 -6.54 -16.87
C ASN A 239 20.34 -5.14 -17.10
N HIS A 240 21.67 -5.01 -17.03
CA HIS A 240 22.42 -3.75 -17.15
C HIS A 240 22.10 -2.68 -16.09
N MET A 241 21.61 -3.08 -14.92
CA MET A 241 21.17 -2.23 -13.81
C MET A 241 21.91 -2.61 -12.51
N GLY A 242 23.12 -2.07 -12.33
CA GLY A 242 23.88 -2.19 -11.09
C GLY A 242 23.43 -1.19 -10.01
N VAL A 243 24.05 -1.28 -8.83
CA VAL A 243 23.77 -0.42 -7.66
C VAL A 243 23.75 1.07 -8.02
N ASP A 244 24.73 1.56 -8.79
CA ASP A 244 24.80 2.98 -9.18
C ASP A 244 23.67 3.39 -10.12
N GLN A 245 23.24 2.52 -11.03
CA GLN A 245 22.14 2.80 -11.97
C GLN A 245 20.80 2.79 -11.25
N LEU A 246 20.59 1.82 -10.35
CA LEU A 246 19.39 1.72 -9.53
C LEU A 246 19.25 2.91 -8.58
N ALA A 247 20.33 3.34 -7.91
CA ALA A 247 20.31 4.54 -7.07
C ALA A 247 19.83 5.78 -7.84
N ILE A 248 20.34 5.99 -9.07
CA ILE A 248 19.99 7.14 -9.92
C ILE A 248 18.52 7.13 -10.34
N VAL A 249 17.94 5.97 -10.68
CA VAL A 249 16.54 5.90 -11.17
C VAL A 249 15.50 5.81 -10.05
N ILE A 250 15.90 5.35 -8.86
CA ILE A 250 14.99 5.19 -7.72
C ILE A 250 14.95 6.43 -6.83
N ALA A 251 16.10 7.00 -6.44
CA ALA A 251 16.13 8.10 -5.46
C ALA A 251 15.24 9.32 -5.79
N PRO A 252 15.04 9.74 -7.06
CA PRO A 252 14.08 10.81 -7.41
C PRO A 252 12.61 10.52 -7.07
N ASN A 253 12.25 9.27 -6.72
CA ASN A 253 10.92 8.89 -6.26
C ASN A 253 10.82 8.89 -4.72
N LEU A 254 11.92 9.11 -3.99
CA LEU A 254 11.98 9.09 -2.53
C LEU A 254 12.00 10.50 -1.90
N VAL A 255 12.15 11.55 -2.72
CA VAL A 255 12.20 12.97 -2.34
C VAL A 255 11.33 13.82 -3.27
N ARG A 256 10.92 15.01 -2.81
CA ARG A 256 10.35 16.10 -3.62
C ARG A 256 11.15 17.39 -3.42
N LEU A 257 11.59 18.00 -4.50
CA LEU A 257 12.46 19.18 -4.47
C LEU A 257 11.61 20.45 -4.42
N GLU A 258 11.25 20.88 -3.22
CA GLU A 258 10.40 22.04 -2.97
C GLU A 258 11.26 23.32 -2.80
N THR A 259 11.93 23.72 -3.90
CA THR A 259 12.80 24.92 -3.96
C THR A 259 12.73 25.59 -5.33
N GLU A 260 12.62 26.92 -5.35
CA GLU A 260 12.68 27.72 -6.57
C GLU A 260 14.12 27.93 -7.09
N ASN A 261 15.13 27.69 -6.25
CA ASN A 261 16.53 27.86 -6.62
C ASN A 261 17.07 26.60 -7.34
N PRO A 262 17.44 26.67 -8.63
CA PRO A 262 17.88 25.50 -9.40
C PRO A 262 19.18 24.87 -8.87
N MET A 263 20.08 25.68 -8.28
CA MET A 263 21.33 25.16 -7.71
C MET A 263 21.06 24.31 -6.47
N VAL A 264 20.12 24.74 -5.63
CA VAL A 264 19.69 23.97 -4.44
C VAL A 264 18.94 22.71 -4.88
N ALA A 265 18.08 22.79 -5.91
CA ALA A 265 17.41 21.62 -6.47
C ALA A 265 18.42 20.56 -6.96
N VAL A 266 19.46 20.97 -7.70
CA VAL A 266 20.52 20.06 -8.18
C VAL A 266 21.33 19.48 -7.02
N ALA A 267 21.68 20.29 -6.01
CA ALA A 267 22.42 19.84 -4.83
C ALA A 267 21.63 18.79 -4.02
N LEU A 268 20.37 19.07 -3.69
CA LEU A 268 19.49 18.15 -2.95
C LEU A 268 19.18 16.88 -3.75
N SER A 269 18.96 16.99 -5.07
CA SER A 269 18.79 15.82 -5.96
C SER A 269 20.02 14.92 -5.92
N LYS A 270 21.22 15.50 -6.02
CA LYS A 270 22.49 14.78 -5.92
C LYS A 270 22.67 14.16 -4.52
N ALA A 271 22.38 14.89 -3.45
CA ALA A 271 22.47 14.39 -2.08
C ALA A 271 21.55 13.18 -1.86
N ALA A 272 20.30 13.23 -2.33
CA ALA A 272 19.37 12.10 -2.24
C ALA A 272 19.86 10.85 -3.00
N VAL A 273 20.41 11.03 -4.20
CA VAL A 273 21.02 9.95 -4.99
C VAL A 273 22.27 9.38 -4.32
N ASP A 274 23.14 10.23 -3.78
CA ASP A 274 24.39 9.83 -3.12
C ASP A 274 24.12 9.09 -1.79
N LEU A 275 23.17 9.59 -0.99
CA LEU A 275 22.68 8.97 0.23
C LEU A 275 22.08 7.58 -0.04
N PHE A 276 21.12 7.48 -0.97
CA PHE A 276 20.48 6.19 -1.26
C PHE A 276 21.45 5.20 -1.90
N ARG A 277 22.42 5.68 -2.70
CA ARG A 277 23.53 4.84 -3.18
C ARG A 277 24.37 4.28 -2.04
N GLY A 278 24.64 5.07 -0.99
CA GLY A 278 25.33 4.61 0.21
C GLY A 278 24.62 3.41 0.86
N VAL A 279 23.30 3.53 1.05
CA VAL A 279 22.44 2.43 1.55
C VAL A 279 22.53 1.20 0.64
N LEU A 280 22.32 1.35 -0.68
CA LEU A 280 22.37 0.22 -1.61
C LEU A 280 23.75 -0.47 -1.65
N ARG A 281 24.86 0.29 -1.55
CA ARG A 281 26.21 -0.29 -1.54
C ARG A 281 26.46 -1.13 -0.30
N ALA A 282 26.07 -0.64 0.87
CA ALA A 282 26.23 -1.35 2.12
C ALA A 282 25.37 -2.63 2.17
N ARG A 283 24.09 -2.57 1.77
CA ARG A 283 23.22 -3.76 1.62
C ARG A 283 23.77 -4.76 0.60
N PHE A 284 24.29 -4.30 -0.54
CA PHE A 284 24.86 -5.19 -1.57
C PHE A 284 26.12 -5.90 -1.06
N GLN A 285 27.03 -5.18 -0.39
CA GLN A 285 28.20 -5.80 0.23
C GLN A 285 27.80 -6.82 1.30
N ARG A 286 26.86 -6.47 2.19
CA ARG A 286 26.36 -7.37 3.23
C ARG A 286 25.77 -8.66 2.66
N ARG A 287 25.07 -8.56 1.53
CA ARG A 287 24.50 -9.70 0.80
C ARG A 287 25.58 -10.59 0.19
N GLN A 288 26.65 -10.01 -0.38
CA GLN A 288 27.81 -10.76 -0.86
C GLN A 288 28.55 -11.50 0.27
N GLU A 289 28.70 -10.89 1.45
CA GLU A 289 29.27 -11.54 2.64
C GLU A 289 28.48 -12.78 3.06
N LEU A 290 27.14 -12.68 3.08
CA LEU A 290 26.25 -13.79 3.42
C LEU A 290 26.28 -14.91 2.37
N GLN A 291 26.41 -14.59 1.08
CA GLN A 291 26.60 -15.58 0.01
C GLN A 291 27.95 -16.30 0.14
N ALA A 292 29.03 -15.57 0.45
CA ALA A 292 30.34 -16.16 0.68
C ALA A 292 30.34 -17.09 1.91
N ALA A 293 29.62 -16.73 2.97
CA ALA A 293 29.43 -17.57 4.16
C ALA A 293 28.63 -18.85 3.83
N ALA A 294 27.46 -18.72 3.19
CA ALA A 294 26.62 -19.87 2.81
C ALA A 294 27.36 -20.85 1.89
N ALA A 295 28.12 -20.33 0.91
CA ALA A 295 28.93 -21.14 0.01
C ALA A 295 30.08 -21.88 0.74
N ALA A 296 30.61 -21.32 1.84
CA ALA A 296 31.60 -21.99 2.68
C ALA A 296 30.98 -23.09 3.57
N GLU A 297 29.70 -22.95 3.93
CA GLU A 297 28.93 -23.95 4.67
C GLU A 297 28.33 -25.06 3.78
N GLY A 298 28.45 -24.91 2.46
CA GLY A 298 27.99 -25.89 1.47
C GLY A 298 26.50 -25.78 1.10
N ASP A 299 25.82 -24.71 1.53
CA ASP A 299 24.50 -24.37 1.01
C ASP A 299 24.63 -23.65 -0.34
N SER A 300 23.84 -24.09 -1.32
CA SER A 300 23.80 -23.55 -2.67
C SER A 300 22.43 -22.94 -3.02
N ALA A 301 21.52 -22.82 -2.05
CA ALA A 301 20.25 -22.15 -2.25
C ALA A 301 20.46 -20.64 -2.54
N PRO A 302 19.79 -20.05 -3.54
CA PRO A 302 19.87 -18.61 -3.76
C PRO A 302 19.22 -17.88 -2.59
N ILE A 303 19.96 -16.96 -1.96
CA ILE A 303 19.44 -16.15 -0.84
C ILE A 303 18.20 -15.38 -1.31
N ALA A 304 17.11 -15.49 -0.55
CA ALA A 304 15.87 -14.77 -0.82
C ALA A 304 16.13 -13.25 -0.97
N PRO A 305 15.32 -12.48 -1.74
CA PRO A 305 15.58 -11.07 -1.96
C PRO A 305 15.64 -10.25 -0.66
N CYS A 306 14.73 -10.51 0.28
CA CYS A 306 14.70 -9.93 1.63
C CYS A 306 15.77 -10.56 2.53
N VAL A 307 16.58 -9.74 3.23
CA VAL A 307 17.75 -10.20 4.02
C VAL A 307 17.88 -9.47 5.37
#